data_AF-A0A1E7K1B1-F1
#
_entry.id   AF-A0A1E7K1B1-F1
#
_cell.length_a   1.000
_cell.length_b   1.000
_cell.length_c   1.000
_cell.angle_alpha   90.00
_cell.angle_beta   90.00
_cell.angle_gamma   90.00
#
_symmetry.space_group_name_H-M   'P 1'
#
loop_
_entity.id
_entity.type
_entity.pdbx_description
1 polymer ?
#
loop_
_entity_poly.entity_id
_entity_poly.type
_entity_poly.pdbx_seq_one_letter_code
_entity_poly.pdbx_strand_id
1 'polypeptide(L)'
;MSAVLALGIGGAVAPAAAAAAPGATAPGAPAAGAPAPGVAANADYASKDLKTGGTRTGKASPAGRFGQALPPARASLRCWSPYLSGRVFAISCSGSAYRVFVDCSNRVRYVTPVLSGSKRVTLVCPAGTRALRGGAYGR
;
A
#
# COMPACT_ATOMS: atom_id res chain seq x y z
N MET A 1 6.09 -56.76 -6.66
CA MET A 1 7.31 -57.29 -7.31
C MET A 1 8.40 -56.25 -7.11
N SER A 2 9.37 -56.59 -6.27
CA SER A 2 10.49 -55.74 -5.85
C SER A 2 11.69 -55.96 -6.77
N ALA A 3 12.46 -54.90 -7.04
CA ALA A 3 13.86 -54.95 -7.50
C ALA A 3 14.54 -53.64 -7.05
N VAL A 4 15.33 -53.64 -5.97
CA VAL A 4 16.79 -53.88 -5.88
C VAL A 4 17.58 -52.71 -6.50
N LEU A 5 18.08 -51.77 -5.68
CA LEU A 5 19.42 -51.70 -5.04
C LEU A 5 20.57 -51.46 -6.05
N ALA A 6 21.23 -50.30 -5.92
CA ALA A 6 22.62 -50.12 -6.33
C ALA A 6 23.29 -49.09 -5.41
N LEU A 7 24.29 -49.59 -4.68
CA LEU A 7 25.18 -48.89 -3.77
C LEU A 7 26.18 -48.01 -4.53
N GLY A 8 26.53 -46.87 -3.95
CA GLY A 8 27.72 -46.10 -4.31
C GLY A 8 28.38 -45.57 -3.04
N ILE A 9 29.37 -46.29 -2.54
CA ILE A 9 30.22 -45.95 -1.39
C ILE A 9 31.49 -45.30 -1.94
N GLY A 10 31.96 -44.22 -1.31
CA GLY A 10 33.31 -43.68 -1.52
C GLY A 10 33.27 -42.16 -1.67
N GLY A 11 34.05 -41.36 -0.96
CA GLY A 11 35.05 -41.62 0.06
C GLY A 11 35.36 -40.29 0.73
N ALA A 12 35.73 -40.34 2.00
CA ALA A 12 36.16 -39.18 2.76
C ALA A 12 37.52 -38.69 2.24
N VAL A 13 37.65 -37.40 1.98
CA VAL A 13 38.91 -36.65 2.15
C VAL A 13 38.58 -35.22 2.55
N ALA A 14 38.91 -34.87 3.79
CA ALA A 14 39.20 -33.49 4.18
C ALA A 14 40.71 -33.32 4.14
N PRO A 15 41.20 -32.19 3.60
CA PRO A 15 42.35 -31.55 4.22
C PRO A 15 42.08 -30.08 4.53
N ALA A 16 42.78 -29.65 5.57
CA ALA A 16 42.76 -28.34 6.16
C ALA A 16 43.53 -27.27 5.35
N ALA A 17 43.15 -26.03 5.64
CA ALA A 17 44.01 -24.86 5.81
C ALA A 17 44.66 -24.17 4.59
N ALA A 18 44.60 -22.83 4.72
CA ALA A 18 45.47 -21.79 4.18
C ALA A 18 45.27 -21.36 2.71
N ALA A 19 44.69 -20.16 2.55
CA ALA A 19 45.32 -19.09 1.78
C ALA A 19 44.63 -17.75 2.07
N ALA A 20 45.44 -16.79 2.52
CA ALA A 20 45.07 -15.39 2.66
C ALA A 20 44.91 -14.71 1.28
N ALA A 21 43.93 -13.80 1.22
CA ALA A 21 43.66 -12.64 0.35
C ALA A 21 44.55 -12.38 -0.90
N PRO A 22 43.98 -11.84 -1.99
CA PRO A 22 43.78 -10.39 -2.03
C PRO A 22 42.54 -9.89 -2.80
N GLY A 23 42.06 -8.70 -2.41
CA GLY A 23 41.59 -7.69 -3.37
C GLY A 23 40.23 -7.88 -4.02
N ALA A 24 39.19 -7.30 -3.41
CA ALA A 24 38.07 -6.75 -4.17
C ALA A 24 37.52 -5.52 -3.43
N THR A 25 38.21 -4.39 -3.58
CA THR A 25 37.61 -3.07 -3.44
C THR A 25 36.58 -2.90 -4.56
N ALA A 26 35.35 -3.36 -4.31
CA ALA A 26 34.20 -2.90 -5.07
C ALA A 26 33.78 -1.53 -4.49
N PRO A 27 33.66 -0.47 -5.30
CA PRO A 27 33.07 0.78 -4.85
C PRO A 27 31.64 0.49 -4.39
N GLY A 28 31.34 0.93 -3.17
CA GLY A 28 30.07 0.69 -2.51
C GLY A 28 28.90 0.95 -3.44
N ALA A 29 28.14 -0.11 -3.73
CA ALA A 29 26.76 0.05 -4.15
C ALA A 29 26.08 0.91 -3.08
N PRO A 30 25.36 1.99 -3.45
CA PRO A 30 24.62 2.74 -2.47
C PRO A 30 23.63 1.77 -1.83
N ALA A 31 23.85 1.46 -0.55
CA ALA A 31 22.80 0.93 0.29
C ALA A 31 21.63 1.91 0.11
N ALA A 32 20.59 1.46 -0.60
CA ALA A 32 19.38 2.22 -0.80
C ALA A 32 18.86 2.56 0.59
N GLY A 33 19.18 3.78 1.03
CA GLY A 33 18.77 4.29 2.33
C GLY A 33 17.28 4.07 2.42
N ALA A 34 16.87 3.29 3.42
CA ALA A 34 15.48 3.23 3.82
C ALA A 34 15.00 4.70 3.94
N PRO A 35 13.94 5.10 3.22
CA PRO A 35 13.53 6.49 3.23
C PRO A 35 13.33 6.90 4.69
N ALA A 36 14.00 7.98 5.08
CA ALA A 36 13.76 8.66 6.34
C ALA A 36 12.25 8.82 6.54
N PRO A 37 11.73 8.86 7.79
CA PRO A 37 10.32 9.14 8.05
C PRO A 37 10.05 10.61 7.68
N GLY A 38 9.97 10.87 6.38
CA GLY A 38 9.65 12.16 5.81
C GLY A 38 8.23 12.51 6.22
N VAL A 39 8.06 13.73 6.73
CA VAL A 39 6.81 14.47 6.90
C VAL A 39 5.72 13.81 6.06
N ALA A 40 4.75 13.15 6.70
CA ALA A 40 3.76 12.34 6.00
C ALA A 40 3.13 13.16 4.87
N ALA A 41 3.60 12.95 3.63
CA ALA A 41 3.15 13.71 2.49
C ALA A 41 1.65 13.51 2.36
N ASN A 42 0.87 14.58 2.28
CA ASN A 42 -0.58 14.47 2.14
C ASN A 42 -0.90 13.76 0.82
N ALA A 43 -1.93 12.91 0.83
CA ALA A 43 -2.50 12.38 -0.41
C ALA A 43 -3.44 13.44 -1.02
N ASP A 44 -3.55 13.44 -2.34
CA ASP A 44 -4.54 14.28 -3.02
C ASP A 44 -5.88 13.57 -3.03
N TYR A 45 -6.98 14.33 -2.96
CA TYR A 45 -8.30 13.79 -3.26
C TYR A 45 -9.12 14.73 -4.12
N ALA A 46 -10.03 14.14 -4.89
CA ALA A 46 -11.08 14.79 -5.63
C ALA A 46 -12.40 14.10 -5.33
N SER A 47 -13.47 14.87 -5.15
CA SER A 47 -14.82 14.39 -4.94
C SER A 47 -15.73 15.02 -5.97
N LYS A 48 -16.27 14.20 -6.87
CA LYS A 48 -17.24 14.63 -7.87
C LYS A 48 -18.63 14.25 -7.38
N ASP A 49 -19.50 15.25 -7.26
CA ASP A 49 -20.90 15.03 -6.97
C ASP A 49 -21.58 14.32 -8.14
N LEU A 50 -22.27 13.21 -7.87
CA LEU A 50 -22.88 12.41 -8.92
C LEU A 50 -24.23 12.97 -9.40
N LYS A 51 -24.86 13.86 -8.61
CA LYS A 51 -26.14 14.48 -8.95
C LYS A 51 -25.94 15.79 -9.71
N THR A 52 -24.99 16.62 -9.26
CA THR A 52 -24.75 17.95 -9.86
C THR A 52 -23.54 17.99 -10.80
N GLY A 53 -22.68 16.97 -10.78
CA GLY A 53 -21.43 16.94 -11.53
C GLY A 53 -20.31 17.81 -10.94
N GLY A 54 -20.59 18.60 -9.90
CA GLY A 54 -19.63 19.52 -9.29
C GLY A 54 -18.45 18.78 -8.64
N THR A 55 -17.24 19.25 -8.88
CA THR A 55 -16.01 18.63 -8.34
C THR A 55 -15.38 19.51 -7.26
N ARG A 56 -14.97 18.89 -6.16
CA ARG A 56 -14.16 19.52 -5.10
C ARG A 56 -12.87 18.76 -4.92
N THR A 57 -11.75 19.46 -4.88
CA THR A 57 -10.44 18.88 -4.64
C THR A 57 -9.90 19.32 -3.28
N GLY A 58 -8.96 18.55 -2.74
CA GLY A 58 -8.29 18.90 -1.50
C GLY A 58 -7.22 17.89 -1.14
N LYS A 59 -6.74 17.99 0.10
CA LYS A 59 -5.75 17.07 0.67
C LYS A 59 -6.40 16.08 1.64
N ALA A 60 -6.07 14.82 1.50
CA ALA A 60 -6.41 13.77 2.44
C ALA A 60 -5.28 13.66 3.46
N SER A 61 -5.65 13.68 4.73
CA SER A 61 -4.71 13.72 5.84
C SER A 61 -4.32 12.32 6.28
N PRO A 62 -3.08 12.11 6.76
CA PRO A 62 -2.69 10.85 7.37
C PRO A 62 -3.53 10.60 8.63
N ALA A 63 -4.14 9.42 8.72
CA ALA A 63 -5.00 9.03 9.84
C ALA A 63 -4.46 7.83 10.64
N GLY A 64 -3.19 7.47 10.39
CA GLY A 64 -2.51 6.39 11.10
C GLY A 64 -1.83 5.41 10.16
N ARG A 65 -1.51 4.22 10.69
CA ARG A 65 -0.88 3.16 9.92
C ARG A 65 -1.89 2.42 9.04
N PHE A 66 -1.39 1.93 7.92
CA PHE A 66 -2.08 0.93 7.11
C PHE A 66 -2.57 -0.24 7.97
N GLY A 67 -3.75 -0.78 7.66
CA GLY A 67 -4.28 -1.99 8.29
C GLY A 67 -4.91 -1.79 9.66
N GLN A 68 -4.93 -0.55 10.18
CA GLN A 68 -5.66 -0.22 11.40
C GLN A 68 -7.15 -0.57 11.28
N ALA A 69 -7.75 -0.95 12.41
CA ALA A 69 -9.17 -1.27 12.47
C ALA A 69 -10.00 -0.05 12.02
N LEU A 70 -10.94 -0.31 11.10
CA LEU A 70 -11.86 0.71 10.62
C LEU A 70 -13.07 0.73 11.55
N PRO A 71 -13.62 1.92 11.87
CA PRO A 71 -14.95 1.99 12.45
C PRO A 71 -15.94 1.22 11.58
N PRO A 72 -16.92 0.53 12.18
CA PRO A 72 -17.91 -0.21 11.40
C PRO A 72 -18.63 0.76 10.45
N ALA A 73 -18.81 0.33 9.20
CA ALA A 73 -19.59 1.10 8.25
C ALA A 73 -21.04 1.17 8.75
N ARG A 74 -21.59 2.39 8.87
CA ARG A 74 -23.01 2.57 9.17
C ARG A 74 -23.86 1.94 8.07
N ALA A 75 -24.99 1.34 8.44
CA ALA A 75 -25.91 0.67 7.50
C ALA A 75 -26.39 1.57 6.34
N SER A 76 -26.38 2.89 6.53
CA SER A 76 -26.79 3.87 5.53
C SER A 76 -25.72 4.18 4.48
N LEU A 77 -24.47 3.74 4.66
CA LEU A 77 -23.39 3.98 3.69
C LEU A 77 -23.39 2.87 2.64
N ARG A 78 -23.60 3.26 1.39
CA ARG A 78 -23.46 2.35 0.24
C ARG A 78 -22.34 2.81 -0.66
N CYS A 79 -21.40 1.92 -0.94
CA CYS A 79 -20.30 2.19 -1.86
C CYS A 79 -20.25 1.14 -2.96
N TRP A 80 -19.87 1.58 -4.17
CA TRP A 80 -19.85 0.75 -5.37
C TRP A 80 -18.75 1.21 -6.34
N SER A 81 -18.49 0.37 -7.35
CA SER A 81 -17.51 0.63 -8.42
C SER A 81 -16.12 1.03 -7.88
N PRO A 82 -15.49 0.24 -7.00
CA PRO A 82 -14.13 0.51 -6.59
C PRO A 82 -13.20 0.42 -7.82
N TYR A 83 -12.27 1.34 -7.90
CA TYR A 83 -11.21 1.39 -8.89
C TYR A 83 -9.88 1.55 -8.16
N LEU A 84 -8.91 0.74 -8.50
CA LEU A 84 -7.57 0.79 -7.93
C LEU A 84 -6.57 0.57 -9.06
N SER A 85 -5.70 1.56 -9.29
CA SER A 85 -4.65 1.45 -10.30
C SER A 85 -3.48 2.36 -9.97
N GLY A 86 -2.27 1.79 -9.94
CA GLY A 86 -1.04 2.51 -9.67
C GLY A 86 -1.09 3.29 -8.36
N ARG A 87 -1.20 4.61 -8.45
CA ARG A 87 -1.26 5.54 -7.29
C ARG A 87 -2.68 5.94 -6.92
N VAL A 88 -3.67 5.54 -7.72
CA VAL A 88 -5.03 6.06 -7.68
C VAL A 88 -5.96 5.01 -7.11
N PHE A 89 -6.76 5.42 -6.14
CA PHE A 89 -7.93 4.71 -5.67
C PHE A 89 -9.16 5.58 -5.93
N ALA A 90 -10.23 5.02 -6.46
CA ALA A 90 -11.50 5.72 -6.57
C ALA A 90 -12.67 4.83 -6.18
N ILE A 91 -13.69 5.42 -5.58
CA ILE A 91 -14.90 4.71 -5.18
C ILE A 91 -16.08 5.66 -5.26
N SER A 92 -17.24 5.13 -5.65
CA SER A 92 -18.50 5.87 -5.54
C SER A 92 -19.16 5.51 -4.22
N CYS A 93 -19.58 6.50 -3.45
CA CYS A 93 -20.29 6.28 -2.20
C CYS A 93 -21.50 7.20 -2.09
N SER A 94 -22.53 6.72 -1.42
CA SER A 94 -23.73 7.48 -1.05
C SER A 94 -24.02 7.25 0.43
N GLY A 95 -24.14 8.34 1.18
CA GLY A 95 -24.44 8.32 2.60
C GLY A 95 -24.48 9.74 3.18
N SER A 96 -25.02 9.87 4.39
CA SER A 96 -25.21 11.18 5.04
C SER A 96 -23.92 11.75 5.64
N ALA A 97 -23.05 10.89 6.16
CA ALA A 97 -21.75 11.26 6.69
C ALA A 97 -20.77 10.07 6.56
N TYR A 98 -19.75 10.23 5.73
CA TYR A 98 -18.75 9.18 5.52
C TYR A 98 -17.37 9.77 5.23
N ARG A 99 -16.36 8.92 5.37
CA ARG A 99 -14.99 9.22 4.97
C ARG A 99 -14.50 8.12 4.04
N VAL A 100 -13.66 8.50 3.08
CA VAL A 100 -12.99 7.57 2.19
C VAL A 100 -11.52 7.52 2.59
N PHE A 101 -10.93 6.35 2.54
CA PHE A 101 -9.52 6.15 2.86
C PHE A 101 -8.80 5.40 1.74
N VAL A 102 -7.49 5.64 1.66
CA VAL A 102 -6.56 4.85 0.85
C VAL A 102 -5.36 4.48 1.70
N ASP A 103 -4.97 3.23 1.59
CA ASP A 103 -3.80 2.66 2.19
C ASP A 103 -2.69 2.62 1.14
N CYS A 104 -1.61 3.36 1.38
CA CYS A 104 -0.52 3.53 0.43
C CYS A 104 0.70 2.66 0.81
N SER A 105 1.58 2.39 -0.17
CA SER A 105 2.76 1.54 -0.01
C SER A 105 3.81 2.08 0.96
N ASN A 106 3.71 3.34 1.39
CA ASN A 106 4.50 3.91 2.49
C ASN A 106 3.99 3.51 3.89
N ARG A 107 3.08 2.54 3.99
CA ARG A 107 2.46 2.06 5.24
C ARG A 107 1.62 3.10 5.98
N VAL A 108 1.21 4.17 5.29
CA VAL A 108 0.34 5.23 5.82
C VAL A 108 -1.07 5.09 5.24
N ARG A 109 -2.07 5.31 6.09
CA ARG A 109 -3.47 5.47 5.69
C ARG A 109 -3.79 6.95 5.55
N TYR A 110 -4.34 7.34 4.40
CA TYR A 110 -4.84 8.69 4.15
C TYR A 110 -6.36 8.68 4.12
N VAL A 111 -6.98 9.71 4.71
CA VAL A 111 -8.43 9.79 4.87
C VAL A 111 -8.92 11.18 4.43
N THR A 112 -10.05 11.20 3.72
CA THR A 112 -10.71 12.45 3.34
C THR A 112 -11.34 13.16 4.54
N PRO A 113 -11.65 14.47 4.43
CA PRO A 113 -12.64 15.09 5.30
C PRO A 113 -13.99 14.36 5.22
N VAL A 114 -14.91 14.70 6.13
CA VAL A 114 -16.27 14.15 6.11
C VAL A 114 -16.98 14.59 4.83
N LEU A 115 -17.53 13.63 4.11
CA LEU A 115 -18.31 13.82 2.89
C LEU A 115 -19.75 13.39 3.14
N SER A 116 -20.66 13.92 2.32
CA SER A 116 -22.10 13.64 2.38
C SER A 116 -22.70 13.59 0.98
N GLY A 117 -23.81 12.88 0.83
CA GLY A 117 -24.48 12.65 -0.46
C GLY A 117 -23.75 11.65 -1.36
N SER A 118 -24.17 11.59 -2.62
CA SER A 118 -23.64 10.66 -3.62
C SER A 118 -22.44 11.27 -4.35
N LYS A 119 -21.24 10.74 -4.10
CA LYS A 119 -20.00 11.25 -4.69
C LYS A 119 -19.11 10.15 -5.25
N ARG A 120 -18.43 10.43 -6.36
CA ARG A 120 -17.26 9.69 -6.83
C ARG A 120 -16.03 10.33 -6.18
N VAL A 121 -15.39 9.60 -5.28
CA VAL A 121 -14.20 10.07 -4.58
C VAL A 121 -13.00 9.38 -5.19
N THR A 122 -11.99 10.17 -5.57
CA THR A 122 -10.70 9.71 -6.08
C THR A 122 -9.63 10.18 -5.11
N LEU A 123 -8.79 9.28 -4.63
CA LEU A 123 -7.62 9.55 -3.83
C LEU A 123 -6.38 9.17 -4.62
N VAL A 124 -5.33 9.98 -4.49
CA VAL A 124 -4.03 9.75 -5.12
C VAL A 124 -2.97 9.71 -4.04
N CYS A 125 -2.34 8.54 -3.90
CA CYS A 125 -1.22 8.34 -2.98
C CYS A 125 -0.06 9.29 -3.33
N PRO A 126 0.75 9.73 -2.35
CA PRO A 126 1.89 10.61 -2.57
C PRO A 126 2.88 10.12 -3.62
N ALA A 127 3.72 11.01 -4.13
CA ALA A 127 4.74 10.67 -5.12
C ALA A 127 5.65 9.54 -4.61
N GLY A 128 6.03 8.61 -5.51
CA GLY A 128 6.84 7.44 -5.15
C GLY A 128 6.10 6.32 -4.40
N THR A 129 4.80 6.47 -4.12
CA THR A 129 3.99 5.46 -3.43
C THR A 129 2.84 4.95 -4.30
N ARG A 130 2.33 3.75 -4.00
CA ARG A 130 1.23 3.10 -4.74
C ARG A 130 0.03 2.90 -3.83
N ALA A 131 -1.17 2.93 -4.41
CA ALA A 131 -2.39 2.58 -3.70
C ALA A 131 -2.51 1.06 -3.60
N LEU A 132 -2.57 0.54 -2.38
CA LEU A 132 -2.64 -0.90 -2.12
C LEU A 132 -4.07 -1.36 -1.86
N ARG A 133 -4.82 -0.54 -1.12
CA ARG A 133 -6.20 -0.80 -0.76
C ARG A 133 -6.90 0.53 -0.51
N GLY A 134 -8.22 0.56 -0.66
CA GLY A 134 -9.01 1.66 -0.19
C GLY A 134 -10.40 1.20 0.22
N GLY A 135 -11.16 2.12 0.77
CA GLY A 135 -12.53 1.87 1.17
C GLY A 135 -13.16 3.13 1.76
N ALA A 136 -14.33 2.96 2.36
CA ALA A 136 -15.02 4.03 3.05
C ALA A 136 -15.68 3.49 4.32
N TYR A 137 -15.92 4.39 5.27
CA TYR A 137 -16.63 4.09 6.52
C TYR A 137 -17.52 5.26 6.90
N GLY A 138 -18.63 4.94 7.58
CA GLY A 138 -19.58 5.93 8.06
C GLY A 138 -19.06 6.62 9.33
N ARG A 139 -19.45 7.88 9.54
CA ARG A 139 -19.26 8.58 10.81
C ARG A 139 -20.57 8.64 11.57
#